data_AF-A0A951S2M2-F1
#
_entry.id   AF-A0A951S2M2-F1
#
_cell.length_a   1.000
_cell.length_b   1.000
_cell.length_c   1.000
_cell.angle_alpha   90.00
_cell.angle_beta   90.00
_cell.angle_gamma   90.00
#
_symmetry.space_group_name_H-M   'P 1'
#
loop_
_entity.id
_entity.type
_entity.pdbx_description
1 polymer ?
#
loop_
_entity_poly.entity_id
_entity_poly.type
_entity_poly.pdbx_seq_one_letter_code
_entity_poly.pdbx_strand_id
1 'polypeptide(L)'
;MKSLLIILVFTIGAFAQGNPKFDDYFLDETLRIDYYHIGDAKTEVITIDKLHRYGIWAGSLNNLIDDFNNGSYYLKIYDSNSGKLIYSKGFDTFFGEYASSDNGINGIRKSYHETAIIPFPINKITFALEKRDDKNELKELFKTEIDPNSIYIIKDKISDENVEVIKPVYNGNPHNKVDIVILAEGYVKSEKEKFEKDLNRFVDYFFEQEPYKSQQSNFNIYGVFKPSEESGTDLPGADIFVNTVLNTTFWSLGSERYLMTEDNKTMRNLAAFVPYDAIYIQVNHSRYGGGGIYNQFCTYTTDNQFAKYLFTHEFGHSFSGLADEYYTSDVAYNDFFKPTIEPVEPNITALLDPQNVKWKKYLTKGIEIPTPWEKKEFDAFSYEWLRERNRLNSYVAELKKNRVPESQINAAEEEYAMKDKKQSEKVDKYLMSSKYWNKVGAFEGAGYVANGMYRPMLDCIMFSKGDKPFCKVCEEAIKKVIKSYTD
;
A
#
# COMPACT_ATOMS: atom_id res chain seq x y z
N MET A 1 -41.52 55.15 -11.00
CA MET A 1 -40.96 54.29 -9.94
C MET A 1 -40.23 53.13 -10.60
N LYS A 2 -38.90 53.19 -10.68
CA LYS A 2 -38.07 52.06 -11.12
C LYS A 2 -37.44 51.49 -9.84
N SER A 3 -37.90 50.32 -9.41
CA SER A 3 -37.37 49.62 -8.25
C SER A 3 -35.96 49.13 -8.56
N LEU A 4 -34.97 49.66 -7.85
CA LEU A 4 -33.59 49.22 -7.90
C LEU A 4 -33.46 47.98 -7.00
N LEU A 5 -33.34 46.80 -7.59
CA LEU A 5 -33.10 45.56 -6.87
C LEU A 5 -31.60 45.48 -6.56
N ILE A 6 -31.21 45.79 -5.32
CA ILE A 6 -29.83 45.61 -4.85
C ILE A 6 -29.67 44.14 -4.48
N ILE A 7 -28.98 43.38 -5.34
CA ILE A 7 -28.55 42.02 -5.05
C ILE A 7 -27.30 42.14 -4.16
N LEU A 8 -27.47 41.89 -2.85
CA LEU A 8 -26.35 41.68 -1.94
C LEU A 8 -25.71 40.33 -2.27
N VAL A 9 -24.57 40.35 -2.95
CA VAL A 9 -23.70 39.18 -3.08
C VAL A 9 -23.00 38.98 -1.75
N PHE A 10 -23.51 38.06 -0.92
CA PHE A 10 -22.75 37.53 0.21
C PHE A 10 -21.60 36.70 -0.37
N THR A 11 -20.41 37.29 -0.45
CA THR A 11 -19.17 36.53 -0.56
C THR A 11 -18.99 35.77 0.75
N ILE A 12 -19.42 34.51 0.79
CA ILE A 12 -19.02 33.57 1.83
C ILE A 12 -17.51 33.39 1.63
N GLY A 13 -16.72 34.12 2.40
CA GLY A 13 -15.29 33.86 2.48
C GLY A 13 -15.13 32.41 2.94
N ALA A 14 -14.60 31.56 2.08
CA ALA A 14 -14.09 30.26 2.48
C ALA A 14 -12.89 30.51 3.40
N PHE A 15 -13.15 30.71 4.69
CA PHE A 15 -12.11 30.67 5.69
C PHE A 15 -11.54 29.25 5.65
N ALA A 16 -10.28 29.12 5.24
CA ALA A 16 -9.55 27.88 5.35
C ALA A 16 -9.68 27.39 6.80
N GLN A 17 -10.35 26.26 7.00
CA GLN A 17 -10.56 25.70 8.32
C GLN A 17 -9.17 25.34 8.89
N GLY A 18 -8.81 25.91 10.03
CA GLY A 18 -7.62 25.47 10.75
C GLY A 18 -7.74 23.99 11.16
N ASN A 19 -6.58 23.33 11.32
CA ASN A 19 -6.53 21.94 11.76
C ASN A 19 -7.29 21.79 13.10
N PRO A 20 -8.24 20.84 13.24
CA PRO A 20 -8.94 20.60 14.49
C PRO A 20 -7.94 20.27 15.62
N LYS A 21 -8.29 20.61 16.86
CA LYS A 21 -7.54 20.14 18.03
C LYS A 21 -8.10 18.80 18.46
N PHE A 22 -7.23 17.82 18.72
CA PHE A 22 -7.64 16.46 19.06
C PHE A 22 -8.60 16.40 20.25
N ASP A 23 -8.22 16.99 21.39
CA ASP A 23 -8.98 16.94 22.65
C ASP A 23 -10.36 17.61 22.58
N ASP A 24 -10.62 18.44 21.56
CA ASP A 24 -11.94 19.05 21.36
C ASP A 24 -12.95 18.03 20.81
N TYR A 25 -12.49 16.95 20.14
CA TYR A 25 -13.34 16.04 19.37
C TYR A 25 -13.13 14.56 19.68
N PHE A 26 -11.96 14.17 20.17
CA PHE A 26 -11.56 12.77 20.29
C PHE A 26 -10.99 12.42 21.67
N LEU A 27 -11.11 11.15 22.03
CA LEU A 27 -10.40 10.49 23.13
C LEU A 27 -9.19 9.74 22.55
N ASP A 28 -8.14 9.60 23.36
CA ASP A 28 -6.94 8.80 23.02
C ASP A 28 -7.21 7.29 23.07
N GLU A 29 -8.14 6.86 22.22
CA GLU A 29 -8.55 5.48 22.00
C GLU A 29 -8.87 5.29 20.53
N THR A 30 -8.88 4.04 20.06
CA THR A 30 -9.19 3.76 18.65
C THR A 30 -10.66 3.38 18.48
N LEU A 31 -11.33 3.97 17.49
CA LEU A 31 -12.56 3.44 16.89
C LEU A 31 -12.21 2.74 15.56
N ARG A 32 -12.44 1.43 15.52
CA ARG A 32 -12.38 0.61 14.30
C ARG A 32 -13.78 0.42 13.76
N ILE A 33 -13.96 0.70 12.47
CA ILE A 33 -15.22 0.59 11.74
C ILE A 33 -15.02 -0.42 10.62
N ASP A 34 -15.57 -1.61 10.81
CA ASP A 34 -15.57 -2.67 9.81
C ASP A 34 -16.78 -2.54 8.90
N TYR A 35 -16.57 -2.72 7.59
CA TYR A 35 -17.61 -2.59 6.57
C TYR A 35 -17.35 -3.57 5.42
N TYR A 36 -18.38 -3.80 4.60
CA TYR A 36 -18.25 -4.49 3.33
C TYR A 36 -18.25 -3.51 2.18
N HIS A 37 -17.33 -3.72 1.25
CA HIS A 37 -17.25 -3.05 -0.04
C HIS A 37 -17.70 -4.02 -1.13
N ILE A 38 -18.86 -3.76 -1.73
CA ILE A 38 -19.58 -4.70 -2.58
C ILE A 38 -19.80 -4.11 -3.96
N GLY A 39 -19.36 -4.80 -5.00
CA GLY A 39 -19.42 -4.21 -6.32
C GLY A 39 -18.65 -4.93 -7.42
N ASP A 40 -18.50 -4.20 -8.51
CA ASP A 40 -17.77 -4.53 -9.73
C ASP A 40 -17.14 -3.24 -10.29
N ALA A 41 -16.70 -3.24 -11.56
CA ALA A 41 -16.10 -2.05 -12.18
C ALA A 41 -17.03 -0.82 -12.29
N LYS A 42 -18.35 -1.00 -12.20
CA LYS A 42 -19.35 0.04 -12.49
C LYS A 42 -20.18 0.44 -11.27
N THR A 43 -20.30 -0.44 -10.29
CA THR A 43 -21.17 -0.26 -9.14
C THR A 43 -20.44 -0.56 -7.85
N GLU A 44 -20.62 0.30 -6.85
CA GLU A 44 -20.05 0.17 -5.52
C GLU A 44 -21.13 0.43 -4.47
N VAL A 45 -21.16 -0.42 -3.46
CA VAL A 45 -22.06 -0.33 -2.30
C VAL A 45 -21.24 -0.59 -1.05
N ILE A 46 -21.42 0.27 -0.05
CA ILE A 46 -20.81 0.11 1.28
C ILE A 46 -21.90 -0.26 2.28
N THR A 47 -21.62 -1.23 3.16
CA THR A 47 -22.47 -1.56 4.31
C THR A 47 -21.65 -1.74 5.57
N ILE A 48 -22.10 -1.21 6.70
CA ILE A 48 -21.42 -1.38 8.00
C ILE A 48 -21.57 -2.83 8.49
N ASP A 49 -20.48 -3.45 8.96
CA ASP A 49 -20.49 -4.72 9.70
C ASP A 49 -20.49 -4.46 11.21
N LYS A 50 -19.34 -4.04 11.76
CA LYS A 50 -19.11 -3.92 13.21
C LYS A 50 -18.26 -2.72 13.57
N LEU A 51 -18.46 -2.22 14.78
CA LEU A 51 -17.66 -1.15 15.36
C LEU A 51 -16.97 -1.68 16.62
N HIS A 52 -15.69 -1.35 16.78
CA HIS A 52 -14.89 -1.75 17.92
C HIS A 52 -14.20 -0.54 18.56
N ARG A 53 -14.14 -0.51 19.88
CA ARG A 53 -13.32 0.44 20.65
C ARG A 53 -12.24 -0.33 21.38
N TYR A 54 -10.98 0.02 21.14
CA TYR A 54 -9.85 -0.63 21.79
C TYR A 54 -8.61 0.26 21.79
N GLY A 55 -7.65 -0.08 22.66
CA GLY A 55 -6.30 0.46 22.64
C GLY A 55 -6.25 1.98 22.76
N ILE A 56 -5.03 2.50 22.64
CA ILE A 56 -4.80 3.93 22.42
C ILE A 56 -5.00 4.25 20.93
N TRP A 57 -5.15 5.53 20.58
CA TRP A 57 -4.99 5.96 19.20
C TRP A 57 -3.50 5.97 18.85
N ALA A 58 -3.11 5.38 17.72
CA ALA A 58 -1.69 5.32 17.33
C ALA A 58 -1.25 6.53 16.48
N GLY A 59 -2.16 7.05 15.66
CA GLY A 59 -1.83 8.11 14.71
C GLY A 59 -1.61 9.48 15.35
N SER A 60 -1.33 10.46 14.50
CA SER A 60 -1.04 11.82 14.95
C SER A 60 -2.21 12.45 15.73
N LEU A 61 -1.88 13.18 16.80
CA LEU A 61 -2.80 14.06 17.53
C LEU A 61 -2.86 15.47 16.90
N ASN A 62 -1.89 15.81 16.05
CA ASN A 62 -1.75 17.14 15.48
C ASN A 62 -2.28 17.20 14.05
N ASN A 63 -1.98 16.19 13.22
CA ASN A 63 -2.28 16.17 11.79
C ASN A 63 -3.55 15.36 11.52
N LEU A 64 -4.70 15.91 11.92
CA LEU A 64 -6.00 15.21 11.81
C LEU A 64 -6.59 15.28 10.40
N ILE A 65 -6.24 16.29 9.62
CA ILE A 65 -6.70 16.46 8.23
C ILE A 65 -5.54 16.13 7.29
N ASP A 66 -5.63 15.00 6.59
CA ASP A 66 -4.72 14.62 5.51
C ASP A 66 -4.62 15.73 4.42
N ASP A 67 -3.38 16.16 4.14
CA ASP A 67 -3.02 17.16 3.13
C ASP A 67 -2.25 16.58 1.92
N PHE A 68 -2.10 15.27 1.83
CA PHE A 68 -1.41 14.58 0.73
C PHE A 68 -2.24 14.52 -0.54
N ASN A 69 -3.57 14.54 -0.42
CA ASN A 69 -4.51 14.39 -1.55
C ASN A 69 -4.21 13.13 -2.40
N ASN A 70 -3.87 12.00 -1.75
CA ASN A 70 -3.46 10.74 -2.38
C ASN A 70 -4.46 9.61 -2.12
N GLY A 71 -4.45 8.57 -2.95
CA GLY A 71 -5.39 7.45 -2.91
C GLY A 71 -6.70 7.71 -3.65
N SER A 72 -7.33 6.62 -4.09
CA SER A 72 -8.59 6.60 -4.84
C SER A 72 -9.81 6.89 -3.96
N TYR A 73 -9.70 6.61 -2.66
CA TYR A 73 -10.75 6.77 -1.66
C TYR A 73 -10.31 7.69 -0.54
N TYR A 74 -11.29 8.34 0.09
CA TYR A 74 -11.10 9.20 1.25
C TYR A 74 -12.07 8.85 2.37
N LEU A 75 -11.51 8.66 3.56
CA LEU A 75 -12.25 8.60 4.80
C LEU A 75 -12.37 10.01 5.35
N LYS A 76 -13.59 10.45 5.67
CA LYS A 76 -13.85 11.76 6.28
C LYS A 76 -14.81 11.65 7.44
N ILE A 77 -14.46 12.33 8.53
CA ILE A 77 -15.24 12.38 9.75
C ILE A 77 -15.66 13.83 9.99
N TYR A 78 -16.96 14.03 10.13
CA TYR A 78 -17.53 15.34 10.45
C TYR A 78 -18.16 15.28 11.84
N ASP A 79 -17.99 16.35 12.63
CA ASP A 79 -18.75 16.52 13.88
C ASP A 79 -20.23 16.73 13.54
N SER A 80 -21.14 15.88 14.03
CA SER A 80 -22.56 15.96 13.66
C SER A 80 -23.22 17.24 14.16
N ASN A 81 -22.68 17.90 15.20
CA ASN A 81 -23.26 19.13 15.74
C ASN A 81 -22.96 20.36 14.86
N SER A 82 -21.72 20.49 14.40
CA SER A 82 -21.25 21.66 13.65
C SER A 82 -21.15 21.44 12.13
N GLY A 83 -21.12 20.18 11.68
CA GLY A 83 -20.83 19.81 10.29
C GLY A 83 -19.37 20.02 9.88
N LYS A 84 -18.49 20.34 10.85
CA LYS A 84 -17.07 20.62 10.61
C LYS A 84 -16.31 19.31 10.32
N LEU A 85 -15.41 19.32 9.33
CA LEU A 85 -14.49 18.20 9.09
C LEU A 85 -13.48 18.12 10.23
N ILE A 86 -13.43 17.01 10.94
CA ILE A 86 -12.59 16.84 12.14
C ILE A 86 -11.49 15.79 11.99
N TYR A 87 -11.60 14.89 11.01
CA TYR A 87 -10.54 13.95 10.65
C TYR A 87 -10.68 13.52 9.18
N SER A 88 -9.56 13.32 8.47
CA SER A 88 -9.57 12.71 7.13
C SER A 88 -8.32 11.92 6.83
N LYS A 89 -8.46 10.88 5.99
CA LYS A 89 -7.34 10.06 5.51
C LYS A 89 -7.64 9.48 4.12
N GLY A 90 -6.73 9.67 3.17
CA GLY A 90 -6.77 9.06 1.84
C GLY A 90 -6.25 7.62 1.87
N PHE A 91 -6.81 6.75 1.05
CA PHE A 91 -6.44 5.33 1.00
C PHE A 91 -6.83 4.69 -0.33
N ASP A 92 -6.29 3.50 -0.59
CA ASP A 92 -6.71 2.62 -1.68
C ASP A 92 -7.31 1.32 -1.12
N THR A 93 -7.91 0.50 -1.99
CA THR A 93 -8.59 -0.72 -1.56
C THR A 93 -8.31 -1.91 -2.45
N PHE A 94 -8.28 -3.10 -1.82
CA PHE A 94 -8.26 -4.36 -2.56
C PHE A 94 -9.51 -4.51 -3.46
N PHE A 95 -10.65 -3.93 -3.05
CA PHE A 95 -11.81 -3.81 -3.93
C PHE A 95 -11.51 -2.95 -5.17
N GLY A 96 -10.87 -1.79 -5.02
CA GLY A 96 -10.57 -0.88 -6.13
C GLY A 96 -9.67 -1.54 -7.18
N GLU A 97 -8.71 -2.33 -6.71
CA GLU A 97 -7.93 -3.23 -7.53
C GLU A 97 -8.79 -4.30 -8.22
N TYR A 98 -9.64 -5.03 -7.47
CA TYR A 98 -10.58 -6.01 -8.02
C TYR A 98 -11.48 -5.41 -9.11
N ALA A 99 -11.98 -4.19 -8.91
CA ALA A 99 -12.85 -3.48 -9.86
C ALA A 99 -12.15 -3.25 -11.21
N SER A 100 -10.82 -3.15 -11.24
CA SER A 100 -10.02 -3.03 -12.46
C SER A 100 -9.58 -4.38 -13.07
N SER A 101 -9.87 -5.50 -12.42
CA SER A 101 -9.59 -6.85 -12.94
C SER A 101 -10.60 -7.28 -14.02
N ASP A 102 -10.27 -8.30 -14.80
CA ASP A 102 -11.17 -8.88 -15.82
C ASP A 102 -12.55 -9.25 -15.24
N ASN A 103 -12.60 -9.84 -14.04
CA ASN A 103 -13.85 -10.22 -13.39
C ASN A 103 -14.69 -8.99 -13.02
N GLY A 104 -14.06 -7.96 -12.44
CA GLY A 104 -14.72 -6.70 -12.12
C GLY A 104 -15.27 -6.01 -13.36
N ILE A 105 -14.48 -5.92 -14.43
CA ILE A 105 -14.88 -5.31 -15.71
C ILE A 105 -16.03 -6.06 -16.37
N ASN A 106 -16.04 -7.39 -16.28
CA ASN A 106 -17.11 -8.24 -16.79
C ASN A 106 -18.38 -8.23 -15.92
N GLY A 107 -18.43 -7.40 -14.86
CA GLY A 107 -19.62 -7.22 -14.03
C GLY A 107 -19.87 -8.33 -13.01
N ILE A 108 -18.84 -9.14 -12.70
CA ILE A 108 -18.94 -10.10 -11.61
C ILE A 108 -18.87 -9.30 -10.30
N ARG A 109 -19.92 -9.39 -9.50
CA ARG A 109 -19.97 -8.69 -8.21
C ARG A 109 -19.31 -9.52 -7.11
N LYS A 110 -18.43 -8.90 -6.33
CA LYS A 110 -17.83 -9.48 -5.12
C LYS A 110 -18.06 -8.59 -3.92
N SER A 111 -17.83 -9.16 -2.73
CA SER A 111 -17.86 -8.47 -1.44
C SER A 111 -16.50 -8.61 -0.78
N TYR A 112 -15.94 -7.49 -0.33
CA TYR A 112 -14.68 -7.42 0.40
C TYR A 112 -14.92 -6.86 1.79
N HIS A 113 -14.37 -7.49 2.83
CA HIS A 113 -14.40 -6.95 4.19
C HIS A 113 -13.27 -5.92 4.33
N GLU A 114 -13.59 -4.69 4.69
CA GLU A 114 -12.64 -3.58 4.82
C GLU A 114 -12.79 -2.89 6.17
N THR A 115 -11.83 -2.05 6.52
CA THR A 115 -11.77 -1.41 7.84
C THR A 115 -11.26 0.01 7.75
N ALA A 116 -11.98 0.93 8.39
CA ALA A 116 -11.50 2.27 8.73
C ALA A 116 -11.06 2.32 10.19
N ILE A 117 -9.93 2.99 10.47
CA ILE A 117 -9.42 3.22 11.82
C ILE A 117 -9.36 4.73 12.05
N ILE A 118 -10.02 5.21 13.10
CA ILE A 118 -10.07 6.64 13.47
C ILE A 118 -9.86 6.81 14.98
N PRO A 119 -9.47 8.01 15.46
CA PRO A 119 -9.51 8.30 16.88
C PRO A 119 -10.96 8.28 17.40
N PHE A 120 -11.16 7.81 18.63
CA PHE A 120 -12.49 7.56 19.18
C PHE A 120 -13.21 8.90 19.47
N PRO A 121 -14.39 9.17 18.89
CA PRO A 121 -15.02 10.47 19.03
C PRO A 121 -15.72 10.67 20.38
N ILE A 122 -15.72 11.91 20.88
CA ILE A 122 -16.43 12.31 22.11
C ILE A 122 -17.93 12.46 21.84
N ASN A 123 -18.29 13.03 20.69
CA ASN A 123 -19.66 13.32 20.28
C ASN A 123 -20.06 12.48 19.06
N LYS A 124 -21.36 12.50 18.72
CA LYS A 124 -21.84 11.88 17.48
C LYS A 124 -21.10 12.45 16.27
N ILE A 125 -20.69 11.58 15.38
CA ILE A 125 -20.01 11.93 14.13
C ILE A 125 -20.82 11.49 12.92
N THR A 126 -20.54 12.13 11.80
CA THR A 126 -20.84 11.60 10.49
C THR A 126 -19.59 10.97 9.89
N PHE A 127 -19.65 9.66 9.67
CA PHE A 127 -18.65 8.90 8.93
C PHE A 127 -19.00 8.89 7.45
N ALA A 128 -18.08 9.33 6.60
CA ALA A 128 -18.24 9.34 5.16
C ALA A 128 -17.04 8.71 4.46
N LEU A 129 -17.33 7.94 3.41
CA LEU A 129 -16.35 7.49 2.43
C LEU A 129 -16.62 8.22 1.12
N GLU A 130 -15.58 8.76 0.51
CA GLU A 130 -15.61 9.41 -0.78
C GLU A 130 -14.70 8.66 -1.77
N LYS A 131 -15.06 8.66 -3.05
CA LYS A 131 -14.27 8.07 -4.14
C LYS A 131 -13.92 9.16 -5.16
N ARG A 132 -12.73 9.10 -5.75
CA ARG A 132 -12.35 9.93 -6.90
C ARG A 132 -13.08 9.50 -8.16
N ASP A 133 -13.59 10.48 -8.90
CA ASP A 133 -14.04 10.29 -10.27
C ASP A 133 -12.86 10.42 -11.27
N ASP A 134 -13.14 10.25 -12.57
CA ASP A 134 -12.15 10.40 -13.65
C ASP A 134 -11.56 11.82 -13.78
N LYS A 135 -12.01 12.80 -12.97
CA LYS A 135 -11.44 14.15 -12.87
C LYS A 135 -10.64 14.35 -11.58
N ASN A 136 -10.41 13.28 -10.82
CA ASN A 136 -9.84 13.29 -9.47
C ASN A 136 -10.66 14.10 -8.45
N GLU A 137 -11.94 14.39 -8.73
CA GLU A 137 -12.82 15.04 -7.77
C GLU A 137 -13.39 13.98 -6.82
N LEU A 138 -13.32 14.25 -5.52
CA LEU A 138 -13.92 13.35 -4.52
C LEU A 138 -15.44 13.49 -4.53
N LYS A 139 -16.14 12.36 -4.62
CA LYS A 139 -17.60 12.24 -4.57
C LYS A 139 -18.00 11.32 -3.43
N GLU A 140 -19.06 11.69 -2.71
CA GLU A 140 -19.63 10.86 -1.65
C GLU A 140 -20.04 9.49 -2.20
N LEU A 141 -19.45 8.43 -1.65
CA LEU A 141 -19.78 7.04 -1.94
C LEU A 141 -20.70 6.46 -0.85
N PHE A 142 -20.43 6.82 0.41
CA PHE A 142 -21.18 6.34 1.56
C PHE A 142 -21.16 7.35 2.69
N LYS A 143 -22.25 7.39 3.47
CA LYS A 143 -22.36 8.24 4.65
C LYS A 143 -23.30 7.65 5.67
N THR A 144 -22.91 7.68 6.94
CA THR A 144 -23.74 7.28 8.07
C THR A 144 -23.39 8.07 9.33
N GLU A 145 -24.32 8.13 10.28
CA GLU A 145 -24.03 8.66 11.61
C GLU A 145 -23.53 7.54 12.54
N ILE A 146 -22.55 7.86 13.39
CA ILE A 146 -22.06 6.97 14.44
C ILE A 146 -22.18 7.70 15.79
N ASP A 147 -22.92 7.10 16.72
CA ASP A 147 -23.01 7.56 18.10
C ASP A 147 -21.96 6.82 18.96
N PRO A 148 -20.96 7.51 19.53
CA PRO A 148 -19.93 6.87 20.37
C PRO A 148 -20.49 6.23 21.66
N ASN A 149 -21.71 6.58 22.06
CA ASN A 149 -22.38 5.98 23.22
C ASN A 149 -23.23 4.76 22.85
N SER A 150 -23.25 4.34 21.58
CA SER A 150 -23.97 3.16 21.14
C SER A 150 -23.53 1.91 21.91
N ILE A 151 -24.51 1.16 22.42
CA ILE A 151 -24.28 -0.13 23.10
C ILE A 151 -23.76 -1.22 22.15
N TYR A 152 -23.81 -0.99 20.84
CA TYR A 152 -23.36 -1.93 19.81
C TYR A 152 -21.88 -1.76 19.43
N ILE A 153 -21.19 -0.77 20.01
CA ILE A 153 -19.73 -0.67 19.88
C ILE A 153 -19.11 -1.73 20.79
N ILE A 154 -18.40 -2.69 20.18
CA ILE A 154 -17.75 -3.81 20.87
C ILE A 154 -16.53 -3.28 21.63
N LYS A 155 -16.46 -3.62 22.92
CA LYS A 155 -15.40 -3.18 23.86
C LYS A 155 -14.67 -4.38 24.47
N ASP A 156 -14.74 -5.52 23.80
CA ASP A 156 -14.10 -6.74 24.26
C ASP A 156 -12.61 -6.52 24.44
N LYS A 157 -12.07 -7.04 25.55
CA LYS A 157 -10.63 -7.00 25.78
C LYS A 157 -9.94 -7.80 24.68
N ILE A 158 -8.93 -7.20 24.06
CA ILE A 158 -8.06 -7.91 23.13
C ILE A 158 -7.21 -8.88 23.94
N SER A 159 -7.47 -10.17 23.75
CA SER A 159 -6.74 -11.25 24.39
C SER A 159 -6.88 -12.54 23.60
N ASP A 160 -5.74 -13.20 23.35
CA ASP A 160 -5.62 -14.55 22.81
C ASP A 160 -4.33 -15.12 23.42
N GLU A 161 -4.42 -16.24 24.13
CA GLU A 161 -3.28 -16.84 24.83
C GLU A 161 -2.23 -17.42 23.88
N ASN A 162 -2.57 -17.58 22.59
CA ASN A 162 -1.67 -18.06 21.55
C ASN A 162 -0.98 -16.92 20.79
N VAL A 163 -1.26 -15.65 21.14
CA VAL A 163 -0.64 -14.49 20.51
C VAL A 163 0.49 -13.96 21.38
N GLU A 164 1.65 -13.78 20.76
CA GLU A 164 2.83 -13.20 21.39
C GLU A 164 3.26 -11.91 20.69
N VAL A 165 3.57 -10.87 21.46
CA VAL A 165 4.05 -9.58 20.95
C VAL A 165 5.54 -9.44 21.22
N ILE A 166 6.29 -9.15 20.16
CA ILE A 166 7.73 -8.88 20.19
C ILE A 166 7.95 -7.42 19.80
N LYS A 167 8.94 -6.74 20.40
CA LYS A 167 9.23 -5.32 20.16
C LYS A 167 10.67 -5.15 19.71
N PRO A 168 11.01 -5.46 18.44
CA PRO A 168 12.36 -5.28 17.94
C PRO A 168 12.82 -3.81 18.00
N VAL A 169 11.88 -2.86 17.89
CA VAL A 169 12.18 -1.42 17.93
C VAL A 169 11.12 -0.70 18.75
N TYR A 170 11.54 0.04 19.77
CA TYR A 170 10.65 0.87 20.56
C TYR A 170 11.36 2.17 20.94
N ASN A 171 11.06 3.25 20.21
CA ASN A 171 11.69 4.55 20.35
C ASN A 171 10.81 5.57 21.10
N GLY A 172 9.61 5.20 21.55
CA GLY A 172 8.84 6.00 22.49
C GLY A 172 7.33 5.94 22.31
N ASN A 173 6.66 7.00 22.76
CA ASN A 173 5.21 7.13 22.71
C ASN A 173 4.70 7.11 21.24
N PRO A 174 3.72 6.26 20.90
CA PRO A 174 3.13 6.16 19.56
C PRO A 174 2.69 7.48 18.94
N HIS A 175 2.19 8.43 19.75
CA HIS A 175 1.75 9.75 19.28
C HIS A 175 2.81 10.60 18.58
N ASN A 176 4.10 10.22 18.67
CA ASN A 176 5.22 10.92 18.02
C ASN A 176 6.11 9.94 17.24
N LYS A 177 5.56 8.80 16.82
CA LYS A 177 6.24 7.74 16.10
C LYS A 177 5.35 7.26 14.96
N VAL A 178 5.97 6.58 14.00
CA VAL A 178 5.26 5.71 13.06
C VAL A 178 5.30 4.33 13.67
N ASP A 179 4.13 3.80 14.02
CA ASP A 179 4.00 2.48 14.64
C ASP A 179 3.71 1.42 13.56
N ILE A 180 4.66 0.52 13.32
CA ILE A 180 4.55 -0.55 12.33
C ILE A 180 4.30 -1.86 13.06
N VAL A 181 3.25 -2.58 12.66
CA VAL A 181 3.04 -3.97 13.09
C VAL A 181 3.38 -4.93 11.96
N ILE A 182 4.18 -5.95 12.28
CA ILE A 182 4.55 -7.06 11.40
C ILE A 182 3.86 -8.32 11.92
N LEU A 183 2.87 -8.80 11.17
CA LEU A 183 2.09 -9.99 11.51
C LEU A 183 2.77 -11.24 10.95
N ALA A 184 2.92 -12.28 11.76
CA ALA A 184 3.39 -13.58 11.32
C ALA A 184 2.33 -14.30 10.47
N GLU A 185 2.71 -14.81 9.31
CA GLU A 185 1.87 -15.65 8.48
C GLU A 185 2.62 -16.89 8.00
N GLY A 186 1.98 -18.05 8.12
CA GLY A 186 2.56 -19.31 7.63
C GLY A 186 3.70 -19.88 8.49
N TYR A 187 3.87 -19.39 9.72
CA TYR A 187 4.83 -19.93 10.68
C TYR A 187 4.11 -20.82 11.68
N VAL A 188 4.45 -22.11 11.74
CA VAL A 188 3.90 -23.00 12.78
C VAL A 188 4.57 -22.74 14.13
N LYS A 189 4.03 -23.30 15.22
CA LYS A 189 4.56 -23.12 16.58
C LYS A 189 6.05 -23.44 16.72
N SER A 190 6.54 -24.49 16.05
CA SER A 190 7.97 -24.86 16.06
C SER A 190 8.87 -23.92 15.26
N GLU A 191 8.29 -23.03 14.44
CA GLU A 191 9.01 -22.07 13.61
C GLU A 191 9.06 -20.66 14.23
N LYS A 192 8.63 -20.49 15.49
CA LYS A 192 8.69 -19.19 16.19
C LYS A 192 10.10 -18.56 16.13
N GLU A 193 11.14 -19.35 16.37
CA GLU A 193 12.52 -18.85 16.28
C GLU A 193 12.90 -18.41 14.87
N LYS A 194 12.32 -19.04 13.83
CA LYS A 194 12.49 -18.60 12.44
C LYS A 194 11.80 -17.25 12.24
N PHE A 195 10.55 -17.11 12.69
CA PHE A 195 9.82 -15.83 12.64
C PHE A 195 10.62 -14.69 13.29
N GLU A 196 11.15 -14.89 14.49
CA GLU A 196 11.94 -13.88 15.19
C GLU A 196 13.24 -13.52 14.45
N LYS A 197 13.93 -14.50 13.85
CA LYS A 197 15.13 -14.25 13.03
C LYS A 197 14.79 -13.47 11.77
N ASP A 198 13.71 -13.84 11.09
CA ASP A 198 13.22 -13.12 9.91
C ASP A 198 12.82 -11.69 10.29
N LEU A 199 12.05 -11.52 11.37
CA LEU A 199 11.62 -10.21 11.88
C LEU A 199 12.81 -9.28 12.10
N ASN A 200 13.83 -9.73 12.83
CA ASN A 200 15.03 -8.92 13.08
C ASN A 200 15.79 -8.60 11.79
N ARG A 201 15.93 -9.58 10.88
CA ARG A 201 16.58 -9.39 9.58
C ARG A 201 15.88 -8.32 8.74
N PHE A 202 14.55 -8.31 8.69
CA PHE A 202 13.80 -7.30 7.92
C PHE A 202 13.78 -5.93 8.61
N VAL A 203 13.81 -5.88 9.94
CA VAL A 203 14.02 -4.63 10.67
C VAL A 203 15.39 -4.02 10.37
N ASP A 204 16.44 -4.83 10.30
CA ASP A 204 17.77 -4.36 9.90
C ASP A 204 17.74 -3.82 8.46
N TYR A 205 17.16 -4.56 7.52
CA TYR A 205 16.99 -4.11 6.14
C TYR A 205 16.18 -2.80 6.02
N PHE A 206 15.14 -2.63 6.84
CA PHE A 206 14.34 -1.41 6.86
C PHE A 206 15.23 -0.18 7.12
N PHE A 207 16.11 -0.25 8.13
CA PHE A 207 17.00 0.85 8.51
C PHE A 207 18.32 0.89 7.73
N GLU A 208 18.52 0.04 6.73
CA GLU A 208 19.56 0.22 5.72
C GLU A 208 19.13 1.20 4.62
N GLN A 209 17.82 1.34 4.39
CA GLN A 209 17.26 2.13 3.30
C GLN A 209 16.97 3.57 3.73
N GLU A 210 17.38 4.57 2.93
CA GLU A 210 16.93 5.95 3.11
C GLU A 210 15.52 6.16 2.54
N PRO A 211 14.65 6.95 3.19
CA PRO A 211 14.94 7.80 4.34
C PRO A 211 14.79 7.12 5.71
N TYR A 212 14.37 5.85 5.77
CA TYR A 212 14.10 5.16 7.04
C TYR A 212 15.33 5.10 7.93
N LYS A 213 16.51 4.85 7.35
CA LYS A 213 17.81 4.88 8.02
C LYS A 213 18.04 6.18 8.80
N SER A 214 17.96 7.34 8.14
CA SER A 214 18.15 8.63 8.81
C SER A 214 16.99 9.03 9.73
N GLN A 215 15.85 8.34 9.65
CA GLN A 215 14.66 8.59 10.44
C GLN A 215 14.39 7.49 11.48
N GLN A 216 15.38 6.64 11.81
CA GLN A 216 15.18 5.45 12.65
C GLN A 216 14.49 5.76 13.99
N SER A 217 14.82 6.88 14.63
CA SER A 217 14.22 7.31 15.91
C SER A 217 12.73 7.66 15.83
N ASN A 218 12.17 7.74 14.62
CA ASN A 218 10.77 8.07 14.37
C ASN A 218 9.88 6.83 14.25
N PHE A 219 10.42 5.62 14.44
CA PHE A 219 9.66 4.38 14.30
C PHE A 219 9.56 3.59 15.60
N ASN A 220 8.40 2.98 15.82
CA ASN A 220 8.22 1.80 16.66
C ASN A 220 7.90 0.62 15.73
N ILE A 221 8.48 -0.56 15.98
CA ILE A 221 8.19 -1.77 15.20
C ILE A 221 7.85 -2.90 16.16
N TYR A 222 6.70 -3.51 15.93
CA TYR A 222 6.17 -4.63 16.70
C TYR A 222 6.06 -5.87 15.80
N GLY A 223 6.48 -7.02 16.30
CA GLY A 223 6.11 -8.31 15.74
C GLY A 223 4.93 -8.90 16.50
N VAL A 224 3.95 -9.44 15.79
CA VAL A 224 2.82 -10.20 16.39
C VAL A 224 2.84 -11.60 15.84
N PHE A 225 3.17 -12.56 16.70
CA PHE A 225 3.23 -13.97 16.37
C PHE A 225 1.97 -14.68 16.86
N LYS A 226 1.24 -15.27 15.92
CA LYS A 226 0.23 -16.31 16.19
C LYS A 226 0.62 -17.52 15.33
N PRO A 227 0.77 -18.72 15.91
CA PRO A 227 1.16 -19.88 15.11
C PRO A 227 0.06 -20.26 14.13
N SER A 228 0.44 -20.51 12.87
CA SER A 228 -0.38 -21.22 11.90
C SER A 228 -0.45 -22.71 12.24
N GLU A 229 -1.50 -23.38 11.76
CA GLU A 229 -1.60 -24.85 11.83
C GLU A 229 -0.63 -25.51 10.84
N GLU A 230 -0.48 -24.92 9.66
CA GLU A 230 0.43 -25.39 8.61
C GLU A 230 1.43 -24.30 8.21
N SER A 231 2.61 -24.75 7.75
CA SER A 231 3.69 -23.87 7.31
C SER A 231 3.47 -23.46 5.86
N GLY A 232 3.79 -22.20 5.51
CA GLY A 232 3.66 -21.68 4.15
C GLY A 232 2.40 -20.84 3.92
N THR A 233 1.89 -20.88 2.69
CA THR A 233 0.73 -20.11 2.22
C THR A 233 0.14 -20.83 1.00
N ASP A 234 -1.07 -20.47 0.60
CA ASP A 234 -1.76 -21.12 -0.52
C ASP A 234 -1.04 -20.87 -1.86
N LEU A 235 -0.93 -21.93 -2.66
CA LEU A 235 -0.44 -21.90 -4.04
C LEU A 235 -1.49 -22.54 -4.97
N PRO A 236 -2.59 -21.83 -5.29
CA PRO A 236 -3.69 -22.40 -6.09
C PRO A 236 -3.23 -22.94 -7.45
N GLY A 237 -2.27 -22.29 -8.11
CA GLY A 237 -1.73 -22.76 -9.40
C GLY A 237 -1.01 -24.12 -9.32
N ALA A 238 -0.64 -24.57 -8.13
CA ALA A 238 -0.05 -25.88 -7.87
C ALA A 238 -1.01 -26.85 -7.14
N ASP A 239 -2.28 -26.47 -6.92
CA ASP A 239 -3.27 -27.23 -6.15
C ASP A 239 -2.80 -27.52 -4.70
N ILE A 240 -2.18 -26.51 -4.07
CA ILE A 240 -1.71 -26.57 -2.69
C ILE A 240 -2.49 -25.53 -1.88
N PHE A 241 -3.19 -26.00 -0.86
CA PHE A 241 -3.95 -25.19 0.09
C PHE A 241 -3.59 -25.62 1.51
N VAL A 242 -3.27 -24.66 2.37
CA VAL A 242 -2.75 -24.89 3.72
C VAL A 242 -3.48 -24.02 4.74
N ASN A 243 -3.71 -24.55 5.94
CA ASN A 243 -4.41 -23.86 7.00
C ASN A 243 -3.49 -22.87 7.74
N THR A 244 -3.62 -21.59 7.41
CA THR A 244 -2.77 -20.51 7.94
C THR A 244 -3.60 -19.46 8.66
N VAL A 245 -2.96 -18.66 9.52
CA VAL A 245 -3.67 -17.69 10.38
C VAL A 245 -4.36 -16.60 9.57
N LEU A 246 -3.68 -16.08 8.55
CA LEU A 246 -4.17 -14.94 7.78
C LEU A 246 -4.70 -15.33 6.41
N ASN A 247 -4.75 -16.61 6.07
CA ASN A 247 -5.31 -17.10 4.80
C ASN A 247 -4.73 -16.36 3.59
N THR A 248 -3.42 -16.10 3.60
CA THR A 248 -2.77 -15.49 2.44
C THR A 248 -2.76 -16.46 1.26
N THR A 249 -2.80 -15.91 0.04
CA THR A 249 -2.81 -16.72 -1.18
C THR A 249 -2.08 -16.04 -2.32
N PHE A 250 -1.23 -16.79 -3.02
CA PHE A 250 -0.75 -16.40 -4.35
C PHE A 250 -1.90 -16.43 -5.36
N TRP A 251 -1.70 -15.92 -6.59
CA TRP A 251 -2.76 -15.78 -7.58
C TRP A 251 -3.91 -14.87 -7.13
N SER A 252 -3.65 -13.94 -6.21
CA SER A 252 -4.60 -12.89 -5.87
C SER A 252 -5.00 -12.14 -7.16
N LEU A 253 -6.31 -12.00 -7.37
CA LEU A 253 -6.89 -11.39 -8.60
C LEU A 253 -6.41 -12.02 -9.93
N GLY A 254 -5.91 -13.26 -9.90
CA GLY A 254 -5.41 -13.99 -11.07
C GLY A 254 -3.93 -13.77 -11.40
N SER A 255 -3.24 -12.85 -10.71
CA SER A 255 -1.80 -12.61 -10.93
C SER A 255 -0.95 -13.57 -10.11
N GLU A 256 -0.18 -14.41 -10.79
CA GLU A 256 0.60 -15.51 -10.20
C GLU A 256 1.47 -15.14 -8.99
N ARG A 257 2.05 -13.93 -8.98
CA ARG A 257 2.99 -13.49 -7.93
C ARG A 257 2.34 -12.53 -6.93
N TYR A 258 1.09 -12.16 -7.16
CA TYR A 258 0.35 -11.31 -6.26
C TYR A 258 -0.13 -12.14 -5.07
N LEU A 259 0.39 -11.81 -3.89
CA LEU A 259 0.22 -12.56 -2.65
C LEU A 259 -0.47 -11.67 -1.64
N MET A 260 -1.76 -11.86 -1.40
CA MET A 260 -2.55 -11.02 -0.50
C MET A 260 -3.46 -11.88 0.38
N THR A 261 -4.17 -11.25 1.32
CA THR A 261 -5.25 -11.87 2.10
C THR A 261 -6.55 -11.10 1.88
N GLU A 262 -7.66 -11.84 1.79
CA GLU A 262 -9.01 -11.26 1.87
C GLU A 262 -9.58 -11.33 3.31
N ASP A 263 -8.88 -11.98 4.26
CA ASP A 263 -9.27 -12.09 5.68
C ASP A 263 -8.83 -10.86 6.49
N ASN A 264 -9.33 -9.70 6.06
CA ASN A 264 -9.08 -8.41 6.73
C ASN A 264 -9.53 -8.44 8.21
N LYS A 265 -10.57 -9.21 8.55
CA LYS A 265 -11.07 -9.27 9.92
C LYS A 265 -10.05 -9.90 10.87
N THR A 266 -9.50 -11.05 10.52
CA THR A 266 -8.47 -11.72 11.34
C THR A 266 -7.20 -10.88 11.38
N MET A 267 -6.78 -10.32 10.24
CA MET A 267 -5.63 -9.40 10.17
C MET A 267 -5.76 -8.24 11.16
N ARG A 268 -6.90 -7.54 11.14
CA ARG A 268 -7.15 -6.38 12.02
C ARG A 268 -7.30 -6.77 13.48
N ASN A 269 -7.81 -7.97 13.77
CA ASN A 269 -7.87 -8.49 15.15
C ASN A 269 -6.46 -8.72 15.73
N LEU A 270 -5.53 -9.23 14.92
CA LEU A 270 -4.13 -9.42 15.35
C LEU A 270 -3.37 -8.10 15.43
N ALA A 271 -3.54 -7.20 14.45
CA ALA A 271 -2.92 -5.89 14.47
C ALA A 271 -3.27 -5.09 15.74
N ALA A 272 -4.51 -5.24 16.24
CA ALA A 272 -5.00 -4.52 17.42
C ALA A 272 -4.33 -4.90 18.75
N PHE A 273 -3.45 -5.91 18.79
CA PHE A 273 -2.63 -6.23 19.98
C PHE A 273 -1.60 -5.13 20.31
N VAL A 274 -1.31 -4.24 19.37
CA VAL A 274 -0.39 -3.11 19.52
C VAL A 274 -0.97 -1.84 18.90
N PRO A 275 -0.49 -0.65 19.28
CA PRO A 275 -0.68 0.56 18.47
C PRO A 275 -0.06 0.36 17.08
N TYR A 276 -0.75 0.81 16.02
CA TYR A 276 -0.23 0.72 14.66
C TYR A 276 -0.80 1.80 13.73
N ASP A 277 0.04 2.27 12.82
CA ASP A 277 -0.27 3.12 11.68
C ASP A 277 -0.20 2.38 10.35
N ALA A 278 0.65 1.34 10.29
CA ALA A 278 0.92 0.54 9.09
C ALA A 278 1.07 -0.95 9.43
N ILE A 279 0.66 -1.80 8.50
CA ILE A 279 0.65 -3.26 8.65
C ILE A 279 1.52 -3.89 7.57
N TYR A 280 2.47 -4.72 8.01
CA TYR A 280 3.10 -5.75 7.20
C TYR A 280 2.56 -7.12 7.57
N ILE A 281 2.52 -8.02 6.60
CA ILE A 281 2.34 -9.45 6.78
C ILE A 281 3.61 -10.16 6.29
N GLN A 282 4.33 -10.76 7.22
CA GLN A 282 5.54 -11.53 6.96
C GLN A 282 5.17 -12.98 6.64
N VAL A 283 5.29 -13.37 5.36
CA VAL A 283 4.85 -14.68 4.88
C VAL A 283 6.02 -15.66 4.79
N ASN A 284 5.94 -16.77 5.52
CA ASN A 284 6.95 -17.83 5.54
C ASN A 284 7.01 -18.61 4.21
N HIS A 285 7.71 -18.08 3.20
CA HIS A 285 7.76 -18.71 1.90
C HIS A 285 9.00 -18.28 1.09
N SER A 286 9.47 -19.13 0.16
CA SER A 286 10.66 -18.87 -0.68
C SER A 286 10.35 -18.34 -2.08
N ARG A 287 9.14 -18.60 -2.59
CA ARG A 287 8.66 -18.06 -3.87
C ARG A 287 8.57 -16.54 -3.81
N TYR A 288 8.96 -15.87 -4.89
CA TYR A 288 8.79 -14.42 -5.04
C TYR A 288 7.30 -14.06 -5.05
N GLY A 289 6.86 -13.24 -4.10
CA GLY A 289 5.51 -12.70 -4.05
C GLY A 289 5.35 -11.66 -2.96
N GLY A 290 4.40 -10.76 -3.16
CA GLY A 290 4.08 -9.66 -2.28
C GLY A 290 2.98 -8.80 -2.88
N GLY A 291 2.69 -7.70 -2.21
CA GLY A 291 1.72 -6.69 -2.62
C GLY A 291 1.58 -5.62 -1.56
N GLY A 292 1.17 -4.41 -1.96
CA GLY A 292 0.99 -3.30 -1.02
C GLY A 292 -0.10 -2.35 -1.49
N ILE A 293 -1.04 -2.04 -0.60
CA ILE A 293 -2.16 -1.14 -0.88
C ILE A 293 -2.13 0.04 0.08
N TYR A 294 -2.18 1.25 -0.46
CA TYR A 294 -2.01 2.49 0.29
C TYR A 294 -3.00 2.60 1.47
N ASN A 295 -2.45 2.79 2.66
CA ASN A 295 -3.13 2.85 3.95
C ASN A 295 -4.00 1.62 4.30
N GLN A 296 -3.72 0.46 3.69
CA GLN A 296 -4.24 -0.84 4.12
C GLN A 296 -3.17 -1.70 4.78
N PHE A 297 -2.44 -2.49 3.98
CA PHE A 297 -1.39 -3.39 4.41
C PHE A 297 -0.49 -3.75 3.23
N CYS A 298 0.64 -4.39 3.52
CA CYS A 298 1.46 -5.07 2.53
C CYS A 298 1.91 -6.45 2.99
N THR A 299 2.31 -7.28 2.04
CA THR A 299 2.81 -8.65 2.25
C THR A 299 4.18 -8.79 1.58
N TYR A 300 5.00 -9.70 2.10
CA TYR A 300 6.24 -10.10 1.45
C TYR A 300 6.63 -11.52 1.87
N THR A 301 7.31 -12.23 0.98
CA THR A 301 7.90 -13.53 1.31
C THR A 301 9.32 -13.39 1.87
N THR A 302 9.66 -14.24 2.84
CA THR A 302 10.88 -14.06 3.65
C THR A 302 12.14 -14.73 3.08
N ASP A 303 11.99 -15.80 2.30
CA ASP A 303 13.11 -16.66 1.90
C ASP A 303 13.48 -16.52 0.41
N ASN A 304 12.95 -15.49 -0.27
CA ASN A 304 13.29 -15.19 -1.65
C ASN A 304 14.58 -14.36 -1.76
N GLN A 305 15.35 -14.54 -2.85
CA GLN A 305 16.56 -13.75 -3.13
C GLN A 305 16.32 -12.23 -3.24
N PHE A 306 15.09 -11.80 -3.57
CA PHE A 306 14.69 -10.40 -3.64
C PHE A 306 13.83 -9.96 -2.45
N ALA A 307 13.81 -10.71 -1.34
CA ALA A 307 12.94 -10.41 -0.20
C ALA A 307 13.20 -9.02 0.40
N LYS A 308 14.47 -8.57 0.47
CA LYS A 308 14.81 -7.20 0.89
C LYS A 308 14.14 -6.14 0.00
N TYR A 309 14.25 -6.32 -1.32
CA TYR A 309 13.62 -5.44 -2.29
C TYR A 309 12.09 -5.42 -2.11
N LEU A 310 11.46 -6.60 -2.06
CA LEU A 310 10.01 -6.74 -1.90
C LEU A 310 9.54 -6.01 -0.65
N PHE A 311 10.13 -6.34 0.50
CA PHE A 311 9.79 -5.72 1.77
C PHE A 311 9.74 -4.19 1.70
N THR A 312 10.78 -3.57 1.15
CA THR A 312 10.86 -2.11 1.05
C THR A 312 9.95 -1.53 -0.04
N HIS A 313 9.82 -2.21 -1.18
CA HIS A 313 8.97 -1.79 -2.31
C HIS A 313 7.49 -1.75 -1.91
N GLU A 314 6.98 -2.83 -1.31
CA GLU A 314 5.56 -2.94 -0.97
C GLU A 314 5.13 -1.94 0.13
N PHE A 315 6.08 -1.50 0.95
CA PHE A 315 5.84 -0.44 1.93
C PHE A 315 5.85 0.95 1.31
N GLY A 316 6.58 1.15 0.22
CA GLY A 316 6.45 2.34 -0.61
C GLY A 316 5.00 2.58 -1.03
N HIS A 317 4.30 1.50 -1.44
CA HIS A 317 2.87 1.53 -1.72
C HIS A 317 2.03 1.71 -0.45
N SER A 318 2.11 0.75 0.48
CA SER A 318 1.15 0.67 1.58
C SER A 318 1.25 1.80 2.59
N PHE A 319 2.45 2.35 2.82
CA PHE A 319 2.66 3.45 3.75
C PHE A 319 2.66 4.82 3.08
N SER A 320 3.31 4.95 1.92
CA SER A 320 3.54 6.27 1.30
C SER A 320 2.72 6.54 0.04
N GLY A 321 1.94 5.56 -0.44
CA GLY A 321 1.08 5.72 -1.61
C GLY A 321 1.87 6.07 -2.87
N LEU A 322 3.08 5.51 -2.99
CA LEU A 322 3.87 5.58 -4.21
C LEU A 322 3.23 4.64 -5.25
N ALA A 323 3.20 5.05 -6.51
CA ALA A 323 2.86 4.17 -7.61
C ALA A 323 4.06 3.33 -8.03
N ASP A 324 3.79 2.24 -8.73
CA ASP A 324 4.81 1.56 -9.50
C ASP A 324 5.34 2.44 -10.62
N GLU A 325 6.65 2.47 -10.77
CA GLU A 325 7.32 3.17 -11.86
C GLU A 325 7.57 2.24 -13.06
N TYR A 326 7.44 0.91 -12.90
CA TYR A 326 7.64 -0.03 -14.00
C TYR A 326 6.43 -0.13 -14.93
N TYR A 327 6.69 -0.58 -16.16
CA TYR A 327 5.67 -0.76 -17.21
C TYR A 327 5.83 -2.03 -18.06
N THR A 328 6.79 -2.89 -17.73
CA THR A 328 7.14 -4.09 -18.52
C THR A 328 6.86 -5.38 -17.74
N SER A 329 5.77 -5.43 -16.99
CA SER A 329 5.38 -6.55 -16.14
C SER A 329 3.95 -7.02 -16.44
N ASP A 330 3.68 -8.30 -16.17
CA ASP A 330 2.31 -8.78 -16.02
C ASP A 330 1.71 -8.20 -14.72
N VAL A 331 0.48 -7.70 -14.81
CA VAL A 331 -0.30 -7.13 -13.70
C VAL A 331 -1.72 -7.72 -13.70
N ALA A 332 -2.44 -7.61 -12.57
CA ALA A 332 -3.82 -8.09 -12.44
C ALA A 332 -4.88 -7.09 -12.95
N TYR A 333 -4.45 -5.90 -13.35
CA TYR A 333 -5.32 -4.75 -13.60
C TYR A 333 -5.33 -4.36 -15.08
N ASN A 334 -6.45 -3.80 -15.54
CA ASN A 334 -6.56 -3.18 -16.86
C ASN A 334 -6.81 -1.68 -16.71
N ASP A 335 -6.13 -0.87 -17.53
CA ASP A 335 -6.30 0.59 -17.61
C ASP A 335 -6.26 1.32 -16.25
N PHE A 336 -5.46 0.81 -15.30
CA PHE A 336 -5.36 1.34 -13.94
C PHE A 336 -4.91 2.81 -13.93
N PHE A 337 -3.91 3.14 -14.75
CA PHE A 337 -3.53 4.52 -15.04
C PHE A 337 -3.89 4.88 -16.49
N LYS A 338 -4.55 6.03 -16.67
CA LYS A 338 -4.92 6.55 -17.98
C LYS A 338 -4.03 7.75 -18.31
N PRO A 339 -3.25 7.75 -19.43
CA PRO A 339 -2.42 8.89 -19.84
C PRO A 339 -3.17 10.21 -20.07
N THR A 340 -4.50 10.19 -20.04
CA THR A 340 -5.35 11.38 -20.16
C THR A 340 -5.76 11.99 -18.83
N ILE A 341 -5.40 11.36 -17.70
CA ILE A 341 -5.75 11.79 -16.33
C ILE A 341 -4.45 11.89 -15.55
N GLU A 342 -4.24 13.02 -14.86
CA GLU A 342 -3.07 13.16 -14.00
C GLU A 342 -3.23 12.22 -12.79
N PRO A 343 -2.31 11.28 -12.54
CA PRO A 343 -2.39 10.41 -11.35
C PRO A 343 -2.32 11.25 -10.06
N VAL A 344 -2.72 10.71 -8.91
CA VAL A 344 -2.60 11.41 -7.61
C VAL A 344 -1.29 11.09 -6.90
N GLU A 345 -0.68 9.96 -7.24
CA GLU A 345 0.55 9.44 -6.67
C GLU A 345 1.73 10.36 -6.97
N PRO A 346 2.63 10.59 -6.01
CA PRO A 346 3.61 11.67 -6.13
C PRO A 346 4.75 11.37 -7.12
N ASN A 347 5.00 10.09 -7.44
CA ASN A 347 6.17 9.64 -8.21
C ASN A 347 5.87 9.25 -9.66
N ILE A 348 4.66 9.50 -10.16
CA ILE A 348 4.35 9.35 -11.59
C ILE A 348 3.51 10.53 -12.09
N THR A 349 3.54 10.80 -13.39
CA THR A 349 2.77 11.88 -14.02
C THR A 349 2.31 11.48 -15.42
N ALA A 350 1.13 11.93 -15.83
CA ALA A 350 0.68 11.86 -17.22
C ALA A 350 1.26 13.01 -18.07
N LEU A 351 1.99 13.93 -17.42
CA LEU A 351 2.66 15.09 -18.02
C LEU A 351 1.71 15.98 -18.83
N LEU A 352 0.46 16.11 -18.36
CA LEU A 352 -0.57 16.93 -19.03
C LEU A 352 -0.20 18.44 -19.03
N ASP A 353 0.62 18.87 -18.07
CA ASP A 353 1.24 20.20 -18.03
C ASP A 353 2.77 20.09 -17.87
N PRO A 354 3.53 20.01 -18.99
CA PRO A 354 4.98 19.89 -18.95
C PRO A 354 5.70 21.05 -18.25
N GLN A 355 5.07 22.23 -18.13
CA GLN A 355 5.66 23.38 -17.45
C GLN A 355 5.57 23.24 -15.92
N ASN A 356 4.66 22.40 -15.42
CA ASN A 356 4.38 22.23 -13.99
C ASN A 356 4.34 20.75 -13.58
N VAL A 357 5.33 19.98 -14.03
CA VAL A 357 5.53 18.60 -13.56
C VAL A 357 5.57 18.53 -12.03
N LYS A 358 4.98 17.48 -11.43
CA LYS A 358 4.79 17.34 -9.97
C LYS A 358 6.04 17.62 -9.13
N TRP A 359 7.20 17.16 -9.58
CA TRP A 359 8.48 17.31 -8.90
C TRP A 359 9.35 18.42 -9.50
N LYS A 360 8.76 19.47 -10.09
CA LYS A 360 9.46 20.61 -10.70
C LYS A 360 10.60 21.16 -9.85
N LYS A 361 10.41 21.25 -8.54
CA LYS A 361 11.44 21.74 -7.58
C LYS A 361 12.69 20.86 -7.48
N TYR A 362 12.61 19.60 -7.90
CA TYR A 362 13.71 18.64 -7.83
C TYR A 362 14.39 18.41 -9.18
N LEU A 363 13.87 18.99 -10.27
CA LEU A 363 14.43 18.80 -11.61
C LEU A 363 15.91 19.17 -11.67
N THR A 364 16.68 18.34 -12.37
CA THR A 364 18.06 18.64 -12.68
C THR A 364 18.12 19.91 -13.54
N LYS A 365 18.97 20.86 -13.19
CA LYS A 365 19.12 22.11 -13.94
C LYS A 365 19.42 21.83 -15.41
N GLY A 366 18.58 22.37 -16.30
CA GLY A 366 18.72 22.25 -17.75
C GLY A 366 18.27 20.92 -18.35
N ILE A 367 17.59 20.06 -17.58
CA ILE A 367 17.05 18.82 -18.11
C ILE A 367 15.87 19.08 -19.05
N GLU A 368 15.80 18.31 -20.14
CA GLU A 368 14.70 18.33 -21.09
C GLU A 368 13.46 17.64 -20.50
N ILE A 369 12.25 18.13 -20.83
CA ILE A 369 10.97 17.57 -20.41
C ILE A 369 10.07 17.41 -21.65
N PRO A 370 9.68 16.17 -22.02
CA PRO A 370 10.10 14.90 -21.41
C PRO A 370 11.60 14.64 -21.57
N THR A 371 12.18 13.89 -20.63
CA THR A 371 13.61 13.57 -20.64
C THR A 371 13.85 12.35 -21.52
N PRO A 372 14.65 12.47 -22.61
CA PRO A 372 14.92 11.33 -23.46
C PRO A 372 15.76 10.30 -22.70
N TRP A 373 15.58 9.01 -23.00
CA TRP A 373 16.41 7.94 -22.47
C TRP A 373 16.43 6.76 -23.44
N GLU A 374 17.30 5.79 -23.18
CA GLU A 374 17.55 4.62 -24.01
C GLU A 374 16.40 3.57 -23.89
N LYS A 375 15.15 4.02 -24.05
CA LYS A 375 13.91 3.26 -23.85
C LYS A 375 13.75 2.11 -24.85
N LYS A 376 14.07 2.35 -26.12
CA LYS A 376 13.84 1.37 -27.19
C LYS A 376 14.59 0.06 -26.92
N GLU A 377 15.85 0.17 -26.56
CA GLU A 377 16.70 -0.98 -26.25
C GLU A 377 16.31 -1.60 -24.89
N PHE A 378 15.91 -0.78 -23.90
CA PHE A 378 15.34 -1.27 -22.64
C PHE A 378 14.10 -2.13 -22.86
N ASP A 379 13.14 -1.64 -23.64
CA ASP A 379 11.89 -2.33 -23.98
C ASP A 379 12.21 -3.68 -24.64
N ALA A 380 13.13 -3.69 -25.61
CA ALA A 380 13.48 -4.89 -26.37
C ALA A 380 13.92 -6.06 -25.45
N PHE A 381 14.89 -5.82 -24.56
CA PHE A 381 15.37 -6.90 -23.69
C PHE A 381 14.42 -7.19 -22.51
N SER A 382 13.62 -6.20 -22.07
CA SER A 382 12.68 -6.38 -20.96
C SER A 382 11.50 -7.25 -21.36
N TYR A 383 10.96 -7.05 -22.56
CA TYR A 383 9.91 -7.92 -23.11
C TYR A 383 10.43 -9.30 -23.53
N GLU A 384 11.70 -9.42 -23.92
CA GLU A 384 12.35 -10.72 -24.11
C GLU A 384 12.40 -11.49 -22.79
N TRP A 385 12.86 -10.84 -21.72
CA TRP A 385 12.88 -11.44 -20.39
C TRP A 385 11.49 -11.81 -19.90
N LEU A 386 10.48 -10.96 -20.10
CA LEU A 386 9.11 -11.23 -19.71
C LEU A 386 8.60 -12.57 -20.27
N ARG A 387 8.85 -12.83 -21.56
CA ARG A 387 8.48 -14.10 -22.20
C ARG A 387 9.22 -15.30 -21.61
N GLU A 388 10.53 -15.18 -21.41
CA GLU A 388 11.33 -16.25 -20.81
C GLU A 388 10.92 -16.55 -19.37
N ARG A 389 10.67 -15.51 -18.58
CA ARG A 389 10.17 -15.60 -17.21
C ARG A 389 8.85 -16.37 -17.15
N ASN A 390 7.89 -16.02 -18.01
CA ASN A 390 6.58 -16.66 -18.05
C ASN A 390 6.68 -18.13 -18.47
N ARG A 391 7.61 -18.46 -19.39
CA ARG A 391 7.93 -19.84 -19.75
C ARG A 391 8.48 -20.63 -18.57
N LEU A 392 9.46 -20.08 -17.85
CA LEU A 392 10.09 -20.73 -16.69
C LEU A 392 9.09 -20.94 -15.55
N ASN A 393 8.26 -19.95 -15.24
CA ASN A 393 7.22 -20.07 -14.22
C ASN A 393 6.20 -21.14 -14.56
N SER A 394 5.71 -21.15 -15.82
CA SER A 394 4.76 -22.17 -16.28
C SER A 394 5.35 -23.57 -16.16
N TYR A 395 6.64 -23.72 -16.49
CA TYR A 395 7.35 -24.99 -16.33
C TYR A 395 7.42 -25.44 -14.87
N VAL A 396 7.83 -24.55 -13.94
CA VAL A 396 7.86 -24.86 -12.50
C VAL A 396 6.46 -25.25 -11.99
N ALA A 397 5.42 -24.52 -12.39
CA ALA A 397 4.03 -24.83 -12.02
C ALA A 397 3.60 -26.22 -12.53
N GLU A 398 3.94 -26.57 -13.77
CA GLU A 398 3.66 -27.89 -14.35
C GLU A 398 4.37 -29.01 -13.59
N LEU A 399 5.66 -28.83 -13.25
CA LEU A 399 6.42 -29.80 -12.45
C LEU A 399 5.76 -30.05 -11.08
N LYS A 400 5.35 -28.99 -10.38
CA LYS A 400 4.65 -29.08 -9.09
C LYS A 400 3.30 -29.80 -9.23
N LYS A 401 2.50 -29.41 -10.21
CA LYS A 401 1.19 -30.01 -10.48
C LYS A 401 1.29 -31.51 -10.78
N ASN A 402 2.30 -31.91 -11.54
CA ASN A 402 2.56 -33.30 -11.89
C ASN A 402 3.28 -34.10 -10.79
N ARG A 403 3.56 -33.48 -9.63
CA ARG A 403 4.22 -34.10 -8.47
C ARG A 403 5.53 -34.80 -8.86
N VAL A 404 6.30 -34.19 -9.74
CA VAL A 404 7.62 -34.72 -10.11
C VAL A 404 8.55 -34.72 -8.89
N PRO A 405 9.67 -35.46 -8.91
CA PRO A 405 10.60 -35.46 -7.79
C PRO A 405 11.06 -34.06 -7.40
N GLU A 406 11.10 -33.79 -6.09
CA GLU A 406 11.44 -32.48 -5.51
C GLU A 406 12.78 -31.94 -6.02
N SER A 407 13.76 -32.80 -6.24
CA SER A 407 15.07 -32.41 -6.81
C SER A 407 14.96 -31.77 -8.21
N GLN A 408 13.97 -32.17 -9.02
CA GLN A 408 13.74 -31.57 -10.34
C GLN A 408 13.02 -30.22 -10.24
N ILE A 409 12.07 -30.09 -9.31
CA ILE A 409 11.40 -28.82 -9.01
C ILE A 409 12.42 -27.81 -8.53
N ASN A 410 13.25 -28.20 -7.55
CA ASN A 410 14.29 -27.34 -6.99
C ASN A 410 15.30 -26.91 -8.06
N ALA A 411 15.72 -27.82 -8.94
CA ALA A 411 16.62 -27.47 -10.05
C ALA A 411 16.00 -26.44 -11.01
N ALA A 412 14.71 -26.55 -11.33
CA ALA A 412 14.00 -25.59 -12.18
C ALA A 412 13.83 -24.22 -11.49
N GLU A 413 13.53 -24.22 -10.19
CA GLU A 413 13.44 -23.00 -9.39
C GLU A 413 14.80 -22.30 -9.22
N GLU A 414 15.88 -23.06 -9.05
CA GLU A 414 17.25 -22.54 -9.02
C GLU A 414 17.67 -21.95 -10.37
N GLU A 415 17.32 -22.60 -11.49
CA GLU A 415 17.56 -22.06 -12.83
C GLU A 415 16.83 -20.74 -13.03
N TYR A 416 15.55 -20.69 -12.64
CA TYR A 416 14.75 -19.47 -12.68
C TYR A 416 15.40 -18.36 -11.83
N ALA A 417 15.74 -18.66 -10.57
CA ALA A 417 16.32 -17.70 -9.65
C ALA A 417 17.65 -17.13 -10.18
N MET A 418 18.53 -17.99 -10.71
CA MET A 418 19.78 -17.57 -11.32
C MET A 418 19.55 -16.64 -12.52
N LYS A 419 18.59 -16.96 -13.41
CA LYS A 419 18.28 -16.14 -14.58
C LYS A 419 17.64 -14.80 -14.19
N ASP A 420 16.72 -14.78 -13.22
CA ASP A 420 16.07 -13.54 -12.72
C ASP A 420 17.10 -12.61 -12.07
N LYS A 421 18.07 -13.16 -11.32
CA LYS A 421 19.19 -12.38 -10.76
C LYS A 421 20.08 -11.78 -11.85
N LYS A 422 20.51 -12.59 -12.83
CA LYS A 422 21.33 -12.11 -13.96
C LYS A 422 20.61 -11.03 -14.76
N GLN A 423 19.30 -11.15 -14.92
CA GLN A 423 18.51 -10.11 -15.57
C GLN A 423 18.47 -8.83 -14.74
N SER A 424 18.25 -8.91 -13.43
CA SER A 424 18.30 -7.76 -12.52
C SER A 424 19.63 -7.01 -12.64
N GLU A 425 20.75 -7.75 -12.61
CA GLU A 425 22.09 -7.17 -12.76
C GLU A 425 22.33 -6.55 -14.16
N LYS A 426 21.72 -7.11 -15.20
CA LYS A 426 21.76 -6.56 -16.57
C LYS A 426 20.99 -5.23 -16.63
N VAL A 427 19.79 -5.17 -16.02
CA VAL A 427 18.98 -3.95 -15.92
C VAL A 427 19.76 -2.86 -15.21
N ASP A 428 20.36 -3.17 -14.06
CA ASP A 428 21.16 -2.24 -13.26
C ASP A 428 22.30 -1.63 -14.08
N LYS A 429 23.13 -2.47 -14.70
CA LYS A 429 24.26 -2.03 -15.54
C LYS A 429 23.80 -1.17 -16.72
N TYR A 430 22.67 -1.53 -17.32
CA TYR A 430 22.12 -0.82 -18.45
C TYR A 430 21.68 0.60 -18.05
N LEU A 431 20.87 0.74 -17.00
CA LEU A 431 20.38 2.04 -16.52
C LEU A 431 21.52 2.93 -16.00
N MET A 432 22.50 2.35 -15.30
CA MET A 432 23.70 3.06 -14.82
C MET A 432 24.59 3.60 -15.94
N SER A 433 24.53 3.01 -17.13
CA SER A 433 25.34 3.46 -18.28
C SER A 433 24.79 4.72 -18.97
N SER A 434 23.53 5.08 -18.68
CA SER A 434 22.89 6.25 -19.27
C SER A 434 23.53 7.56 -18.77
N LYS A 435 23.64 8.55 -19.67
CA LYS A 435 24.08 9.91 -19.30
C LYS A 435 23.10 10.61 -18.34
N TYR A 436 21.87 10.09 -18.20
CA TYR A 436 20.86 10.59 -17.28
C TYR A 436 20.82 9.84 -15.95
N TRP A 437 21.77 8.93 -15.68
CA TRP A 437 21.90 8.27 -14.39
C TRP A 437 21.97 9.31 -13.24
N ASN A 438 21.22 9.05 -12.17
CA ASN A 438 21.07 9.96 -11.02
C ASN A 438 20.55 11.38 -11.34
N LYS A 439 19.92 11.59 -12.50
CA LYS A 439 19.23 12.85 -12.82
C LYS A 439 17.74 12.75 -12.52
N VAL A 440 17.19 13.80 -11.93
CA VAL A 440 15.74 13.99 -11.80
C VAL A 440 15.22 14.69 -13.06
N GLY A 441 14.31 14.03 -13.78
CA GLY A 441 13.72 14.42 -15.06
C GLY A 441 12.29 13.90 -15.19
N ALA A 442 11.79 13.68 -16.40
CA ALA A 442 10.52 13.01 -16.66
C ALA A 442 10.73 11.93 -17.72
N PHE A 443 10.99 10.70 -17.27
CA PHE A 443 11.35 9.56 -18.13
C PHE A 443 10.10 8.77 -18.50
N GLU A 444 9.83 8.63 -19.80
CA GLU A 444 8.62 7.94 -20.28
C GLU A 444 8.62 6.45 -19.92
N GLY A 445 7.44 5.93 -19.58
CA GLY A 445 7.21 4.58 -19.08
C GLY A 445 7.07 4.58 -17.56
N ALA A 446 5.83 4.46 -17.07
CA ALA A 446 5.50 4.42 -15.65
C ALA A 446 4.08 3.88 -15.41
N GLY A 447 3.79 3.41 -14.18
CA GLY A 447 2.45 2.99 -13.78
C GLY A 447 1.84 1.97 -14.74
N TYR A 448 2.58 0.93 -15.09
CA TYR A 448 2.15 -0.13 -16.02
C TYR A 448 1.92 0.32 -17.47
N VAL A 449 2.10 1.61 -17.79
CA VAL A 449 1.85 2.20 -19.10
C VAL A 449 3.16 2.62 -19.77
N ALA A 450 3.42 2.05 -20.94
CA ALA A 450 4.68 2.25 -21.65
C ALA A 450 4.84 3.65 -22.28
N ASN A 451 3.75 4.36 -22.58
CA ASN A 451 3.78 5.65 -23.29
C ASN A 451 2.80 6.65 -22.66
N GLY A 452 3.16 7.92 -22.61
CA GLY A 452 2.31 8.98 -22.03
C GLY A 452 2.24 9.02 -20.50
N MET A 453 2.93 8.11 -19.81
CA MET A 453 3.17 8.16 -18.37
C MET A 453 4.67 8.28 -18.11
N TYR A 454 5.05 9.03 -17.07
CA TYR A 454 6.44 9.37 -16.80
C TYR A 454 6.80 9.20 -15.33
N ARG A 455 8.05 8.81 -15.08
CA ARG A 455 8.66 8.66 -13.76
C ARG A 455 9.81 9.67 -13.55
N PRO A 456 10.18 10.00 -12.30
CA PRO A 456 11.10 11.09 -11.99
C PRO A 456 12.59 10.77 -12.23
N MET A 457 12.99 9.50 -12.17
CA MET A 457 14.38 9.07 -12.36
C MET A 457 14.43 7.79 -13.20
N LEU A 458 15.58 7.50 -13.81
CA LEU A 458 15.74 6.29 -14.63
C LEU A 458 15.52 5.01 -13.86
N ASP A 459 15.91 5.00 -12.59
CA ASP A 459 15.78 3.86 -11.69
C ASP A 459 15.37 4.31 -10.29
N CYS A 460 14.70 3.40 -9.61
CA CYS A 460 14.06 3.55 -8.30
C CYS A 460 13.75 2.15 -7.80
N ILE A 461 13.66 1.97 -6.47
CA ILE A 461 13.08 0.74 -5.94
C ILE A 461 11.63 0.51 -6.39
N MET A 462 10.91 1.57 -6.78
CA MET A 462 9.57 1.46 -7.40
C MET A 462 9.62 1.10 -8.89
N PHE A 463 10.81 1.04 -9.52
CA PHE A 463 10.98 0.77 -10.96
C PHE A 463 11.55 -0.62 -11.25
N SER A 464 12.58 -1.05 -10.54
CA SER A 464 13.21 -2.33 -10.90
C SER A 464 13.77 -3.06 -9.69
N LYS A 465 13.78 -4.39 -9.79
CA LYS A 465 14.25 -5.28 -8.74
C LYS A 465 15.71 -5.02 -8.39
N GLY A 466 16.07 -5.31 -7.15
CA GLY A 466 17.45 -5.28 -6.66
C GLY A 466 17.66 -4.34 -5.48
N ASP A 467 18.89 -4.28 -4.98
CA ASP A 467 19.27 -3.41 -3.86
C ASP A 467 19.58 -2.00 -4.41
N LYS A 468 18.63 -1.08 -4.27
CA LYS A 468 18.73 0.28 -4.80
C LYS A 468 17.92 1.28 -3.97
N PRO A 469 18.29 2.57 -4.00
CA PRO A 469 17.57 3.59 -3.26
C PRO A 469 16.19 3.87 -3.86
N PHE A 470 15.31 4.47 -3.04
CA PHE A 470 14.21 5.25 -3.59
C PHE A 470 14.76 6.40 -4.43
N CYS A 471 14.08 6.74 -5.52
CA CYS A 471 14.40 7.95 -6.27
C CYS A 471 14.17 9.19 -5.39
N LYS A 472 14.76 10.33 -5.76
CA LYS A 472 14.68 11.57 -4.97
C LYS A 472 13.23 11.99 -4.66
N VAL A 473 12.30 11.77 -5.59
CA VAL A 473 10.90 12.15 -5.42
C VAL A 473 10.18 11.22 -4.44
N CYS A 474 10.39 9.91 -4.54
CA CYS A 474 9.89 8.93 -3.58
C CYS A 474 10.45 9.18 -2.17
N GLU A 475 11.76 9.40 -2.04
CA GLU A 475 12.41 9.68 -0.75
C GLU A 475 11.77 10.90 -0.05
N GLU A 476 11.52 11.96 -0.82
CA GLU A 476 10.91 13.19 -0.29
C GLU A 476 9.42 13.03 0.02
N ALA A 477 8.69 12.20 -0.73
CA ALA A 477 7.32 11.84 -0.41
C ALA A 477 7.24 11.04 0.90
N ILE A 478 8.08 10.01 1.06
CA ILE A 478 8.17 9.18 2.27
C ILE A 478 8.49 10.06 3.49
N LYS A 479 9.47 10.97 3.39
CA LYS A 479 9.80 11.90 4.48
C LYS A 479 8.60 12.74 4.94
N LYS A 480 7.78 13.21 4.01
CA LYS A 480 6.56 13.97 4.36
C LYS A 480 5.55 13.10 5.10
N VAL A 481 5.37 11.85 4.67
CA VAL A 481 4.48 10.90 5.34
C VAL A 481 5.01 10.60 6.75
N ILE A 482 6.30 10.31 6.93
CA ILE A 482 6.88 10.14 8.28
C ILE A 482 6.61 11.35 9.16
N LYS A 483 6.80 12.56 8.61
CA LYS A 483 6.56 13.82 9.31
C LYS A 483 5.10 13.98 9.75
N SER A 484 4.12 13.58 8.94
CA SER A 484 2.71 13.71 9.33
C SER A 484 2.33 12.89 10.56
N TYR A 485 3.09 11.85 10.89
CA TYR A 485 2.90 11.06 12.11
C TYR A 485 3.73 11.55 13.30
N THR A 486 4.86 12.23 13.05
CA THR A 486 5.88 12.48 14.07
C THR A 486 5.99 13.93 14.55
N ASP A 487 5.41 14.88 13.80
CA ASP A 487 5.39 16.31 14.11
C ASP A 487 4.05 16.83 14.62
#